data_AF-A0A857EWY9-F1
#
_entry.id   AF-A0A857EWY9-F1
#
_cell.length_a   1.000
_cell.length_b   1.000
_cell.length_c   1.000
_cell.angle_alpha   90.00
_cell.angle_beta   90.00
_cell.angle_gamma   90.00
#
_symmetry.space_group_name_H-M   'P 1'
#
loop_
_entity.id
_entity.type
_entity.pdbx_description
1 polymer ?
#
loop_
_entity_poly.entity_id
_entity_poly.type
_entity_poly.pdbx_seq_one_letter_code
_entity_poly.pdbx_strand_id
1 'polypeptide(L)'
;MNKNGPIQYMLNDLQGRHGKLEADLNRLKDFQRNIELLKQRADIDSKARETLSRLNAAFPNGFKQEKAKMLDCISQMNIQFKQLETQLKNINTSENNNT
;
A
#
# COMPACT_ATOMS: atom_id res chain seq x y z
N MET A 1 30.55 2.68 17.15
CA MET A 1 29.16 2.33 16.80
C MET A 1 28.81 3.02 15.49
N ASN A 2 28.45 2.26 14.46
CA ASN A 2 28.13 2.79 13.13
C ASN A 2 26.83 3.61 13.20
N LYS A 3 26.94 4.95 13.14
CA LYS A 3 25.80 5.88 13.25
C LYS A 3 24.74 5.69 12.15
N ASN A 4 25.09 4.99 11.06
CA ASN A 4 24.20 4.77 9.91
C ASN A 4 23.31 3.53 10.03
N GLY A 5 23.53 2.66 11.02
CA GLY A 5 22.76 1.42 11.20
C GLY A 5 21.23 1.61 11.29
N PRO A 6 20.73 2.58 12.08
CA PRO A 6 19.29 2.85 12.17
C PRO A 6 18.68 3.38 10.86
N ILE A 7 19.39 4.23 10.13
CA ILE A 7 18.93 4.83 8.87
C ILE A 7 18.88 3.77 7.77
N GLN A 8 19.90 2.93 7.67
CA GLN A 8 19.95 1.82 6.71
C GLN A 8 18.82 0.82 6.94
N TYR A 9 18.51 0.52 8.21
CA TYR A 9 17.40 -0.36 8.57
C TYR A 9 16.04 0.25 8.17
N MET A 10 15.83 1.53 8.45
CA MET A 10 14.60 2.24 8.05
C MET A 10 14.41 2.28 6.53
N LEU A 11 15.50 2.51 5.78
CA LEU A 11 15.46 2.50 4.31
C LEU A 11 15.09 1.12 3.74
N ASN A 12 15.71 0.06 4.26
CA ASN A 12 15.39 -1.31 3.82
C ASN A 12 13.95 -1.70 4.16
N ASP A 13 13.47 -1.33 5.35
CA ASP A 13 12.07 -1.55 5.75
C ASP A 13 11.09 -0.78 4.86
N LEU A 14 11.37 0.49 4.55
CA LEU A 14 10.56 1.30 3.63
C LEU A 14 10.52 0.70 2.21
N GLN A 15 11.67 0.24 1.70
CA GLN A 15 11.74 -0.40 0.39
C GLN A 15 10.93 -1.70 0.34
N GLY A 16 11.02 -2.53 1.39
CA GLY A 16 10.22 -3.76 1.51
C GLY A 16 8.72 -3.48 1.56
N ARG A 17 8.29 -2.48 2.34
CA ARG A 17 6.88 -2.06 2.43
C ARG A 17 6.36 -1.50 1.11
N HIS A 18 7.17 -0.71 0.41
CA HIS A 18 6.82 -0.20 -0.92
C HIS A 18 6.58 -1.33 -1.92
N GLY A 19 7.51 -2.29 -2.02
CA GLY A 19 7.37 -3.42 -2.94
C GLY A 19 6.15 -4.29 -2.64
N LYS A 20 5.85 -4.51 -1.35
CA LYS A 20 4.63 -5.21 -0.94
C LYS A 20 3.36 -4.44 -1.33
N LEU A 21 3.33 -3.13 -1.09
CA LEU A 21 2.19 -2.28 -1.41
C LEU A 21 1.91 -2.27 -2.93
N GLU A 22 2.95 -2.21 -3.75
CA GLU A 22 2.84 -2.28 -5.21
C GLU A 22 2.26 -3.63 -5.67
N ALA A 23 2.75 -4.74 -5.11
CA ALA A 23 2.22 -6.07 -5.39
C ALA A 23 0.74 -6.21 -4.99
N ASP A 24 0.38 -5.74 -3.79
CA ASP A 24 -0.99 -5.77 -3.28
C ASP A 24 -1.93 -4.92 -4.15
N LEU A 25 -1.45 -3.76 -4.63
CA LEU A 25 -2.22 -2.86 -5.50
C LEU A 25 -2.45 -3.46 -6.89
N ASN A 26 -1.46 -4.14 -7.47
CA ASN A 26 -1.63 -4.85 -8.73
C ASN A 26 -2.64 -6.00 -8.59
N ARG A 27 -2.55 -6.76 -7.50
CA ARG A 27 -3.52 -7.83 -7.22
C ARG A 27 -4.95 -7.31 -7.05
N LEU A 28 -5.11 -6.15 -6.41
CA LEU A 28 -6.41 -5.49 -6.27
C LEU A 28 -7.01 -5.09 -7.64
N LYS A 29 -6.18 -4.59 -8.57
CA LYS A 29 -6.62 -4.28 -9.95
C LYS A 29 -7.11 -5.52 -10.68
N ASP A 30 -6.41 -6.65 -10.53
CA ASP A 30 -6.80 -7.92 -11.14
C ASP A 30 -8.14 -8.42 -10.60
N PHE A 31 -8.33 -8.37 -9.27
CA PHE A 31 -9.62 -8.70 -8.68
C PHE A 31 -10.75 -7.80 -9.18
N GLN A 32 -10.50 -6.50 -9.28
CA GLN A 32 -11.51 -5.56 -9.79
C GLN A 32 -11.88 -5.85 -11.25
N ARG A 33 -10.89 -6.17 -12.10
CA ARG A 33 -11.14 -6.61 -13.48
C ARG A 33 -11.99 -7.89 -13.53
N ASN A 34 -11.68 -8.88 -12.69
CA ASN A 34 -12.43 -10.13 -12.64
C ASN A 34 -13.89 -9.92 -12.20
N ILE A 35 -14.12 -9.01 -11.25
CA ILE A 35 -15.47 -8.65 -10.81
C ILE A 35 -16.26 -7.99 -11.93
N GLU A 36 -15.65 -7.09 -12.71
CA GLU A 36 -16.32 -6.48 -13.86
C GLU A 36 -16.67 -7.52 -14.93
N LEU A 37 -15.78 -8.48 -15.20
CA LEU A 37 -16.09 -9.59 -16.12
C LEU A 37 -17.24 -10.47 -15.61
N LEU A 38 -17.29 -10.73 -14.30
CA LEU A 38 -18.40 -11.46 -13.69
C LEU A 38 -19.71 -10.68 -13.84
N LYS A 39 -19.72 -9.36 -13.62
CA LYS A 39 -20.91 -8.51 -13.79
C LYS A 39 -21.44 -8.55 -15.21
N GLN A 40 -20.56 -8.43 -16.21
CA GLN A 40 -20.94 -8.49 -17.63
C GLN A 40 -21.59 -9.82 -18.02
N ARG A 41 -21.24 -10.90 -17.33
CA ARG A 41 -21.75 -12.25 -17.63
C ARG A 41 -22.94 -12.65 -16.77
N ALA A 42 -23.22 -11.94 -15.67
CA ALA A 42 -24.20 -12.33 -14.67
C ALA A 42 -25.64 -12.45 -15.20
N ASP A 43 -25.96 -11.74 -16.29
CA ASP A 43 -27.29 -11.78 -16.91
C ASP A 43 -27.58 -13.11 -17.61
N ILE A 44 -26.53 -13.79 -18.09
CA ILE A 44 -26.63 -15.02 -18.89
C ILE A 44 -25.93 -16.23 -18.25
N ASP A 45 -25.08 -16.02 -17.24
CA ASP A 45 -24.32 -17.05 -16.54
C ASP A 45 -24.74 -17.10 -15.06
N SER A 46 -25.45 -18.18 -14.70
CA SER A 46 -25.93 -18.43 -13.34
C SER A 46 -24.81 -18.61 -12.33
N LYS A 47 -23.65 -19.15 -12.72
CA LYS A 47 -22.48 -19.29 -11.86
C LYS A 47 -21.80 -17.94 -11.61
N ALA A 48 -21.76 -17.07 -12.62
CA ALA A 48 -21.25 -15.72 -12.46
C ALA A 48 -22.09 -14.92 -11.46
N ARG A 49 -23.43 -15.03 -11.57
CA ARG A 49 -24.38 -14.42 -10.64
C ARG A 49 -24.24 -14.96 -9.21
N GLU A 50 -24.13 -16.28 -9.04
CA GLU A 50 -23.91 -16.89 -7.72
C GLU A 50 -22.60 -16.41 -7.09
N THR A 51 -21.53 -16.36 -7.88
CA THR A 51 -20.22 -15.88 -7.44
C THR A 51 -20.28 -14.42 -6.97
N LEU A 52 -20.95 -13.54 -7.72
CA LEU A 52 -21.18 -12.15 -7.31
C LEU A 52 -22.03 -12.06 -6.04
N SER A 53 -23.06 -12.89 -5.91
CA SER A 53 -23.89 -12.93 -4.70
C SER A 53 -23.07 -13.30 -3.46
N ARG A 54 -22.21 -14.31 -3.57
CA ARG A 54 -21.30 -14.72 -2.49
C ARG A 54 -20.27 -13.64 -2.18
N LEU A 55 -19.73 -12.97 -3.19
CA LEU A 55 -18.80 -11.87 -3.02
C LEU A 55 -19.44 -10.68 -2.29
N ASN A 56 -20.66 -10.29 -2.69
CA ASN A 56 -21.41 -9.22 -2.03
C ASN A 56 -21.79 -9.59 -0.58
N ALA A 57 -22.08 -10.86 -0.30
CA ALA A 57 -22.35 -11.32 1.06
C ALA A 57 -21.10 -11.30 1.96
N ALA A 58 -19.94 -11.69 1.41
CA ALA A 58 -18.67 -11.69 2.14
C ALA A 58 -18.11 -10.26 2.32
N PHE A 59 -18.35 -9.36 1.36
CA PHE A 59 -17.89 -7.98 1.36
C PHE A 59 -19.06 -7.02 1.09
N PRO A 60 -20.00 -6.86 2.05
CA PRO A 60 -21.21 -6.07 1.84
C PRO A 60 -20.94 -4.58 1.60
N ASN A 61 -19.81 -4.08 2.11
CA ASN A 61 -19.35 -2.71 1.87
C ASN A 61 -18.38 -2.60 0.69
N GLY A 62 -18.20 -3.68 -0.08
CA GLY A 62 -17.16 -3.82 -1.09
C GLY A 62 -15.77 -3.61 -0.50
N PHE A 63 -14.85 -3.08 -1.30
CA PHE A 63 -13.47 -2.78 -0.89
C PHE A 63 -13.28 -1.39 -0.28
N LYS A 64 -14.36 -0.73 0.18
CA LYS A 64 -14.27 0.65 0.70
C LYS A 64 -13.34 0.75 1.91
N GLN A 65 -13.46 -0.21 2.83
CA GLN A 65 -12.67 -0.22 4.06
C GLN A 65 -11.19 -0.54 3.80
N GLU A 66 -10.92 -1.48 2.90
CA GLU A 66 -9.59 -1.87 2.46
C GLU A 66 -8.91 -0.71 1.73
N LYS A 67 -9.64 0.02 0.87
CA LYS A 67 -9.14 1.22 0.20
C LYS A 67 -8.78 2.32 1.20
N ALA A 68 -9.60 2.53 2.23
CA ALA A 68 -9.31 3.51 3.28
C ALA A 68 -8.03 3.14 4.06
N LYS A 69 -7.88 1.87 4.46
CA LYS A 69 -6.66 1.37 5.12
C LYS A 69 -5.41 1.54 4.25
N MET A 70 -5.54 1.34 2.94
CA MET A 70 -4.43 1.49 2.00
C MET A 70 -4.01 2.96 1.86
N LEU A 71 -4.97 3.89 1.81
CA LEU A 71 -4.70 5.33 1.80
C LEU A 71 -4.06 5.80 3.11
N ASP A 72 -4.50 5.29 4.27
CA ASP A 72 -3.88 5.57 5.56
C ASP A 72 -2.42 5.08 5.60
N CYS A 73 -2.15 3.88 5.09
CA CYS A 73 -0.79 3.34 4.98
C CYS A 73 0.12 4.25 4.13
N ILE A 74 -0.37 4.70 2.96
CA ILE A 74 0.35 5.65 2.10
C ILE A 74 0.63 6.97 2.82
N SER A 75 -0.36 7.49 3.56
CA SER A 75 -0.21 8.71 4.36
C SER A 75 0.89 8.55 5.43
N GLN A 76 0.90 7.41 6.13
CA GLN A 76 1.94 7.09 7.10
C GLN A 76 3.33 6.99 6.46
N MET A 77 3.45 6.35 5.30
CA MET A 77 4.72 6.29 4.55
C MET A 77 5.22 7.69 4.18
N ASN A 78 4.34 8.59 3.73
CA ASN A 78 4.71 9.98 3.44
C ASN A 78 5.26 10.71 4.67
N ILE A 79 4.68 10.49 5.86
CA ILE A 79 5.18 11.06 7.12
C ILE A 79 6.57 10.50 7.43
N GLN A 80 6.77 9.19 7.29
CA GLN A 80 8.06 8.54 7.54
C GLN A 80 9.16 9.05 6.58
N PHE A 81 8.83 9.28 5.31
CA PHE A 81 9.79 9.88 4.36
C PHE A 81 10.18 11.32 4.74
N LYS A 82 9.23 12.17 5.16
CA LYS A 82 9.55 13.53 5.62
C LYS A 82 10.42 13.53 6.88
N GLN A 83 10.18 12.60 7.79
CA GLN A 83 11.01 12.42 8.98
C GLN A 83 12.43 12.01 8.60
N LEU A 84 12.57 11.06 7.67
CA LEU A 84 13.87 10.64 7.14
C LEU A 84 14.61 11.81 6.45
N GLU A 85 13.92 12.58 5.61
CA GLU A 85 14.48 13.76 4.94
C GLU A 85 15.00 14.79 5.95
N THR A 86 14.22 15.03 7.02
CA THR A 86 14.61 15.95 8.11
C THR A 86 15.85 15.44 8.84
N GLN A 87 15.91 14.14 9.16
CA GLN A 87 17.06 13.53 9.81
C GLN A 87 18.33 13.65 8.96
N LEU A 88 18.23 13.40 7.64
CA LEU A 88 19.36 13.54 6.71
C LEU A 88 19.85 14.99 6.62
N LYS A 89 18.94 15.97 6.54
CA LYS A 89 19.29 17.40 6.55
C LYS A 89 20.04 17.79 7.83
N ASN A 90 19.57 17.32 8.98
CA ASN A 90 20.18 17.62 10.27
C ASN A 90 21.59 17.06 10.43
N ILE A 91 21.86 15.88 9.85
CA ILE A 91 23.20 15.27 9.80
C ILE A 91 24.15 16.16 8.99
N ASN A 92 23.75 16.58 7.78
CA ASN A 92 24.57 17.46 6.93
C ASN A 92 24.86 18.82 7.58
N THR A 93 23.92 19.41 8.32
CA THR A 93 24.18 20.65 9.07
C THR A 93 25.08 20.46 10.29
N SER A 94 25.05 19.29 10.93
CA SER A 94 25.90 19.00 12.09
C SER A 94 27.35 18.72 11.69
N GLU A 95 27.59 18.22 10.48
CA GLU A 95 28.93 18.00 9.93
C GLU A 95 29.57 19.31 9.43
N ASN A 96 28.80 20.25 8.87
CA ASN A 96 29.30 21.55 8.39
C ASN A 96 29.60 22.58 9.50
N ASN A 97 29.10 22.40 10.72
CA ASN A 97 29.33 23.32 11.84
C ASN A 97 30.58 22.96 12.68
N ASN A 98 31.33 21.92 12.31
CA ASN A 98 32.56 21.46 12.99
C ASN A 98 33.83 21.63 12.13
N THR A 99 33.79 22.48 11.10
CA THR A 99 34.94 22.96 10.31
C THR A 99 35.04 24.47 10.44
#